data_AF-A0A166AB59-F1
#
_entry.id   AF-A0A166AB59-F1
#
_cell.length_a   1.000
_cell.length_b   1.000
_cell.length_c   1.000
_cell.angle_alpha   90.00
_cell.angle_beta   90.00
_cell.angle_gamma   90.00
#
_symmetry.space_group_name_H-M   'P 1'
#
loop_
_entity.id
_entity.type
_entity.pdbx_description
1 polymer ?
#
loop_
_entity_poly.entity_id
_entity_poly.type
_entity_poly.pdbx_seq_one_letter_code
_entity_poly.pdbx_strand_id
1 'polypeptide(L)'
;DHLYTTSETERITSQVWYHMEQNAARIFTSQKADTVPLFRLYCPGSGDHLYTISDVERNTLVTCGQWNDEGRAGFVYTSQAPGTVPLYRVYRPGANDHFYTADDVEHVRAVNKYHDTPEGISCYVYKA
;
A
#
# COMPACT_ATOMS: atom_id res chain seq x y z
N ASP A 1 -10.90 4.54 -2.05
CA ASP A 1 -9.47 4.75 -2.20
C ASP A 1 -8.86 4.93 -0.83
N HIS A 2 -7.73 4.28 -0.60
CA HIS A 2 -6.87 4.51 0.58
C HIS A 2 -5.52 5.06 0.12
N LEU A 3 -5.32 6.35 0.37
CA LEU A 3 -4.05 7.02 0.12
C LEU A 3 -3.10 6.87 1.32
N TYR A 4 -1.96 6.23 1.09
CA TYR A 4 -0.85 6.14 2.04
C TYR A 4 0.31 7.03 1.59
N THR A 5 0.83 7.87 2.50
CA THR A 5 1.90 8.80 2.15
C THR A 5 2.92 8.99 3.26
N THR A 6 4.19 9.12 2.86
CA THR A 6 5.29 9.59 3.71
C THR A 6 5.53 11.09 3.56
N SER A 7 4.82 11.77 2.67
CA SER A 7 4.93 13.21 2.45
C SER A 7 3.99 13.96 3.37
N GLU A 8 4.58 14.72 4.31
CA GLU A 8 3.81 15.56 5.22
C GLU A 8 2.96 16.60 4.48
N THR A 9 3.48 17.14 3.39
CA THR A 9 2.74 18.07 2.53
C THR A 9 1.53 17.40 1.91
N GLU A 10 1.69 16.21 1.31
CA GLU A 10 0.57 15.47 0.70
C GLU A 10 -0.46 15.06 1.76
N ARG A 11 -0.01 14.64 2.94
CA ARG A 11 -0.88 14.34 4.09
C ARG A 11 -1.74 15.54 4.45
N ILE A 12 -1.17 16.74 4.54
CA ILE A 12 -1.91 17.96 4.88
C ILE A 12 -2.88 18.36 3.75
N THR A 13 -2.42 18.34 2.50
CA THR A 13 -3.25 18.80 1.37
C THR A 13 -4.38 17.83 1.03
N SER A 14 -4.17 16.52 1.25
CA SER A 14 -5.18 15.49 0.96
C SER A 14 -6.34 15.48 1.96
N GLN A 15 -6.17 16.05 3.17
CA GLN A 15 -7.24 16.12 4.18
C GLN A 15 -8.49 16.90 3.76
N VAL A 16 -8.42 17.66 2.66
CA VAL A 16 -9.60 18.29 2.04
C VAL A 16 -10.57 17.23 1.50
N TRP A 17 -10.06 16.07 1.06
CA TRP A 17 -10.80 15.00 0.40
C TRP A 17 -10.78 13.67 1.16
N TYR A 18 -9.74 13.45 1.96
CA TYR A 18 -9.53 12.22 2.73
C TYR A 18 -9.71 12.45 4.21
N HIS A 19 -10.28 11.45 4.89
CA HIS A 19 -10.26 11.39 6.35
C HIS A 19 -8.96 10.71 6.79
N MET A 20 -8.21 11.39 7.67
CA MET A 20 -6.98 10.81 8.22
C MET A 20 -7.33 9.68 9.19
N GLU A 21 -6.78 8.50 8.91
CA GLU A 21 -6.79 7.37 9.83
C GLU A 21 -5.50 7.32 10.65
N GLN A 22 -5.28 6.20 11.34
CA GLN A 22 -4.02 5.95 12.04
C GLN A 22 -2.89 5.66 11.06
N ASN A 23 -1.65 5.78 11.53
CA ASN A 23 -0.50 5.37 10.74
C ASN A 23 -0.59 3.86 10.45
N ALA A 24 -0.60 3.50 9.17
CA ALA A 24 -0.72 2.09 8.77
C ALA A 24 0.56 1.28 9.04
N ALA A 25 1.72 1.89 8.81
CA ALA A 25 3.03 1.26 8.96
C ALA A 25 4.16 2.30 8.96
N ARG A 26 5.37 1.85 9.30
CA ARG A 26 6.63 2.58 9.16
C ARG A 26 7.52 1.92 8.10
N ILE A 27 7.95 2.71 7.13
CA ILE A 27 8.87 2.31 6.04
C ILE A 27 10.11 3.20 6.02
N PHE A 28 11.13 2.84 5.26
CA PHE A 28 12.33 3.67 5.11
C PHE A 28 12.16 4.69 3.99
N THR A 29 12.61 5.92 4.22
CA THR A 29 12.66 6.99 3.20
C THR A 29 13.90 6.93 2.32
N SER A 30 14.87 6.07 2.67
CA SER A 30 16.11 5.83 1.93
C SER A 30 16.45 4.34 1.90
N GLN A 31 17.16 3.91 0.85
CA GLN A 31 17.61 2.53 0.69
C GLN A 31 18.41 2.07 1.92
N LYS A 32 18.12 0.86 2.41
CA LYS A 32 18.87 0.16 3.47
C LYS A 32 19.32 -1.21 2.95
N ALA A 33 20.16 -1.89 3.71
CA ALA A 33 20.48 -3.28 3.42
C ALA A 33 19.19 -4.12 3.40
N ASP A 34 19.10 -5.02 2.42
CA ASP A 34 17.99 -5.99 2.28
C ASP A 34 16.59 -5.39 2.09
N THR A 35 16.50 -4.09 1.76
CA THR A 35 15.23 -3.46 1.37
C THR A 35 15.12 -3.30 -0.15
N VAL A 36 13.89 -3.18 -0.64
CA VAL A 36 13.59 -2.87 -2.04
C VAL A 36 12.66 -1.66 -2.11
N PRO A 37 12.61 -0.95 -3.25
CA PRO A 37 11.62 0.09 -3.49
C PRO A 37 10.18 -0.42 -3.34
N LEU A 38 9.35 0.38 -2.67
CA LEU A 38 7.89 0.29 -2.75
C LEU A 38 7.41 1.36 -3.72
N PHE A 39 6.77 0.96 -4.81
CA PHE A 39 6.21 1.84 -5.82
C PHE A 39 4.76 2.17 -5.51
N ARG A 40 4.34 3.39 -5.83
CA ARG A 40 2.95 3.84 -5.79
C ARG A 40 2.45 4.07 -7.20
N LEU A 41 1.27 3.53 -7.50
CA LEU A 41 0.56 3.71 -8.75
C LEU A 41 -0.79 4.35 -8.46
N TYR A 42 -1.28 5.15 -9.39
CA TYR A 42 -2.61 5.75 -9.32
C TYR A 42 -3.40 5.41 -10.58
N CYS A 43 -4.64 4.94 -10.43
CA CYS A 43 -5.57 4.72 -11.53
C CYS A 43 -6.56 5.89 -11.62
N PRO A 44 -6.44 6.81 -12.60
CA PRO A 44 -7.36 7.95 -12.70
C PRO A 44 -8.81 7.55 -12.99
N GLY A 45 -9.02 6.38 -13.60
CA GLY A 45 -10.35 5.88 -13.96
C GLY A 45 -11.18 5.42 -12.76
N SER A 46 -10.53 4.84 -11.75
CA SER A 46 -11.18 4.40 -10.50
C SER A 46 -10.93 5.35 -9.32
N GLY A 47 -9.87 6.16 -9.39
CA GLY A 47 -9.37 6.94 -8.26
C GLY A 47 -8.58 6.11 -7.25
N ASP A 48 -8.18 4.88 -7.59
CA ASP A 48 -7.55 3.91 -6.68
C ASP A 48 -6.02 4.02 -6.69
N HIS A 49 -5.39 3.86 -5.52
CA HIS A 49 -3.95 3.76 -5.36
C HIS A 49 -3.50 2.32 -5.09
N LEU A 50 -2.43 1.91 -5.76
CA LEU A 50 -1.80 0.60 -5.56
C LEU A 50 -0.33 0.75 -5.17
N TYR A 51 0.10 -0.06 -4.21
CA TYR A 51 1.46 -0.09 -3.70
C TYR A 51 2.07 -1.47 -3.95
N THR A 52 3.21 -1.50 -4.62
CA THR A 52 3.85 -2.78 -5.01
C THR A 52 5.36 -2.73 -4.98
N ILE A 53 5.97 -3.85 -4.59
CA ILE A 53 7.40 -4.11 -4.72
C ILE A 53 7.74 -4.84 -6.03
N SER A 54 6.71 -5.24 -6.79
CA SER A 54 6.88 -6.00 -8.03
C SER A 54 7.03 -5.05 -9.21
N ASP A 55 8.25 -4.99 -9.77
CA ASP A 55 8.49 -4.29 -11.04
C ASP A 55 7.60 -4.85 -12.17
N VAL A 56 7.30 -6.15 -12.14
CA VAL A 56 6.45 -6.79 -13.17
C VAL A 56 5.01 -6.29 -13.08
N GLU A 57 4.44 -6.22 -11.86
CA GLU A 57 3.09 -5.69 -11.65
C GLU A 57 3.04 -4.21 -12.05
N ARG A 58 3.99 -3.41 -11.55
CA ARG A 58 4.11 -1.99 -11.91
C ARG A 58 4.16 -1.78 -13.42
N ASN A 59 5.08 -2.45 -14.10
CA ASN A 59 5.27 -2.28 -15.54
C ASN A 59 4.04 -2.76 -16.33
N THR A 60 3.37 -3.82 -15.89
CA THR A 60 2.16 -4.34 -16.54
C THR A 60 1.01 -3.34 -16.44
N LEU A 61 0.77 -2.79 -15.24
CA LEU A 61 -0.29 -1.82 -14.98
C LEU A 61 -0.05 -0.48 -15.71
N VAL A 62 1.20 -0.04 -15.78
CA VAL A 62 1.56 1.15 -16.58
C VAL A 62 1.38 0.88 -18.07
N THR A 63 1.83 -0.28 -18.57
CA THR A 63 1.74 -0.63 -20.00
C THR A 63 0.29 -0.84 -20.46
N CYS A 64 -0.61 -1.29 -19.59
CA CYS A 64 -2.03 -1.40 -19.94
C CYS A 64 -2.71 -0.03 -20.11
N GLY A 65 -2.03 1.07 -19.73
CA GLY A 65 -2.46 2.44 -19.97
C GLY A 65 -3.51 2.96 -19.00
N GLN A 66 -3.86 2.20 -17.96
CA GLN A 66 -4.87 2.59 -16.97
C GLN A 66 -4.26 3.14 -15.67
N TRP A 67 -2.98 2.88 -15.43
CA TRP A 67 -2.29 3.27 -14.20
C TRP A 67 -1.12 4.20 -14.50
N ASN A 68 -1.00 5.24 -13.69
CA ASN A 68 0.13 6.15 -13.69
C ASN A 68 1.13 5.71 -12.62
N ASP A 69 2.41 5.64 -12.99
CA ASP A 69 3.50 5.47 -12.03
C ASP A 69 3.77 6.80 -11.31
N GLU A 70 3.48 6.84 -10.02
CA GLU A 70 3.76 8.00 -9.16
C GLU A 70 5.14 7.90 -8.49
N GLY A 71 5.90 6.85 -8.82
CA GLY A 71 7.25 6.63 -8.37
C GLY A 71 7.32 5.90 -7.03
N ARG A 72 8.43 6.12 -6.32
CA ARG A 72 8.79 5.36 -5.14
C ARG A 72 8.23 6.03 -3.88
N ALA A 73 7.33 5.34 -3.18
CA ALA A 73 6.80 5.74 -1.89
C ALA A 73 7.82 5.55 -0.75
N GLY A 74 8.73 4.58 -0.87
CA GLY A 74 9.79 4.35 0.10
C GLY A 74 10.51 3.02 -0.14
N PHE A 75 11.07 2.44 0.92
CA PHE A 75 11.75 1.16 0.89
C PHE A 75 11.28 0.25 2.03
N VAL A 76 11.09 -1.03 1.71
CA VAL A 76 10.50 -2.06 2.59
C VAL A 76 11.28 -3.37 2.48
N TYR A 77 11.10 -4.27 3.44
CA TYR A 77 11.68 -5.61 3.34
C TYR A 77 10.78 -6.52 2.49
N THR A 78 11.39 -7.39 1.68
CA THR A 78 10.67 -8.40 0.88
C THR A 78 10.33 -9.66 1.69
N SER A 79 11.04 -9.88 2.79
CA SER A 79 10.87 -11.01 3.70
C SER A 79 10.91 -10.56 5.16
N GLN A 80 10.43 -11.41 6.05
CA GLN A 80 10.45 -11.16 7.49
C GLN A 80 11.86 -10.80 7.99
N ALA A 81 11.97 -9.64 8.64
CA ALA A 81 13.17 -9.18 9.33
C ALA A 81 12.88 -8.92 10.83
N PRO A 82 13.90 -8.82 11.71
CA PRO A 82 13.68 -8.57 13.14
C PRO A 82 12.82 -7.32 13.39
N GLY A 83 11.73 -7.50 14.15
CA GLY A 83 10.81 -6.43 14.53
C GLY A 83 9.83 -5.97 13.45
N THR A 84 9.83 -6.59 12.27
CA THR A 84 8.86 -6.31 11.21
C THR A 84 7.62 -7.19 11.33
N VAL A 85 6.55 -6.79 10.65
CA VAL A 85 5.30 -7.55 10.50
C VAL A 85 4.90 -7.52 9.02
N PRO A 86 4.08 -8.49 8.55
CA PRO A 86 3.53 -8.43 7.20
C PRO A 86 2.64 -7.20 7.01
N LEU A 87 2.75 -6.58 5.83
CA LEU A 87 1.76 -5.65 5.31
C LEU A 87 0.87 -6.43 4.33
N TYR A 88 -0.40 -6.59 4.70
CA TYR A 88 -1.38 -7.29 3.88
C TYR A 88 -2.00 -6.33 2.87
N ARG A 89 -2.17 -6.75 1.62
CA ARG A 89 -2.99 -6.07 0.62
C ARG A 89 -4.33 -6.78 0.49
N VAL A 90 -5.39 -6.00 0.53
CA VAL A 90 -6.75 -6.48 0.46
C VAL A 90 -7.53 -5.62 -0.53
N TYR A 91 -8.22 -6.28 -1.45
CA TYR A 91 -9.10 -5.63 -2.41
C TYR A 91 -10.55 -5.67 -1.91
N ARG A 92 -11.23 -4.53 -1.93
CA ARG A 92 -12.67 -4.40 -1.60
C ARG A 92 -13.49 -4.26 -2.89
N PRO A 93 -14.12 -5.33 -3.42
CA PRO A 93 -14.81 -5.27 -4.71
C PRO A 93 -15.98 -4.28 -4.73
N GLY A 94 -16.69 -4.13 -3.61
CA GLY A 94 -17.84 -3.22 -3.50
C GLY A 94 -17.47 -1.73 -3.59
N ALA A 95 -16.22 -1.38 -3.31
CA ALA A 95 -15.70 -0.02 -3.39
C ALA A 95 -14.69 0.18 -4.54
N ASN A 96 -14.28 -0.91 -5.20
CA ASN A 96 -13.18 -0.96 -6.17
C ASN A 96 -11.92 -0.27 -5.63
N ASP A 97 -11.46 -0.73 -4.47
CA ASP A 97 -10.47 -0.06 -3.63
C ASP A 97 -9.48 -1.06 -3.04
N HIS A 98 -8.18 -0.77 -3.12
CA HIS A 98 -7.14 -1.51 -2.41
C HIS A 98 -6.79 -0.81 -1.11
N PHE A 99 -6.74 -1.56 -0.02
CA PHE A 99 -6.19 -1.07 1.23
C PHE A 99 -5.11 -2.00 1.77
N TYR A 100 -4.27 -1.43 2.63
CA TYR A 100 -3.08 -2.07 3.17
C TYR A 100 -3.09 -1.96 4.69
N THR A 101 -2.86 -3.08 5.37
CA THR A 101 -2.86 -3.12 6.84
C THR A 101 -1.76 -4.00 7.39
N ALA A 102 -1.13 -3.52 8.47
CA ALA A 102 -0.19 -4.28 9.30
C ALA A 102 -0.86 -4.85 10.57
N ASP A 103 -2.17 -4.68 10.69
CA ASP A 103 -3.01 -5.24 11.74
C ASP A 103 -3.63 -6.56 11.25
N ASP A 104 -3.26 -7.66 11.89
CA ASP A 104 -3.75 -9.00 11.57
C ASP A 104 -5.24 -9.15 11.88
N VAL A 105 -5.76 -8.46 12.89
CA VAL A 105 -7.18 -8.45 13.25
C VAL A 105 -7.99 -7.71 12.20
N GLU A 106 -7.50 -6.58 11.69
CA GLU A 106 -8.16 -5.86 10.61
C GLU A 106 -8.20 -6.70 9.33
N HIS A 107 -7.07 -7.28 8.93
CA HIS A 107 -6.97 -8.16 7.77
C HIS A 107 -7.96 -9.35 7.88
N VAL A 108 -7.94 -10.06 9.00
CA VAL A 108 -8.84 -11.20 9.23
C VAL A 108 -10.31 -10.78 9.21
N ARG A 109 -10.63 -9.62 9.77
CA ARG A 109 -12.00 -9.09 9.76
C ARG A 109 -12.45 -8.71 8.36
N ALA A 110 -11.59 -8.09 7.55
CA ALA A 110 -11.90 -7.75 6.18
C ALA A 110 -12.25 -8.99 5.34
N VAL A 111 -11.41 -10.02 5.43
CA VAL A 111 -11.63 -11.27 4.68
C VAL A 111 -12.85 -12.03 5.18
N ASN A 112 -12.96 -12.27 6.49
CA ASN A 112 -13.97 -13.20 7.02
C ASN A 112 -15.33 -12.56 7.25
N LYS A 113 -15.39 -11.28 7.62
CA LYS A 113 -16.64 -10.58 7.93
C LYS A 113 -17.16 -9.79 6.74
N TYR A 114 -16.27 -9.12 6.00
CA TYR A 114 -16.66 -8.24 4.91
C TYR A 114 -16.53 -8.90 3.53
N HIS A 115 -15.95 -10.11 3.47
CA HIS A 115 -15.73 -10.86 2.24
C HIS A 115 -14.87 -10.10 1.23
N ASP A 116 -13.98 -9.24 1.73
CA ASP A 116 -12.96 -8.60 0.92
C ASP A 116 -11.96 -9.65 0.42
N THR A 117 -11.36 -9.41 -0.75
CA THR A 117 -10.46 -10.37 -1.39
C THR A 117 -9.03 -10.17 -0.86
N PRO A 118 -8.44 -11.14 -0.15
CA PRO A 118 -7.04 -11.05 0.25
C PRO A 118 -6.14 -11.26 -0.96
N GLU A 119 -5.16 -10.40 -1.14
CA GLU A 119 -4.15 -10.51 -2.20
C GLU A 119 -2.77 -10.94 -1.66
N GLY A 120 -2.71 -11.23 -0.36
CA GLY A 120 -1.53 -11.77 0.32
C GLY A 120 -0.68 -10.70 1.00
N ILE A 121 0.56 -11.09 1.31
CA ILE A 121 1.55 -10.22 1.94
C ILE A 121 2.28 -9.46 0.84
N SER A 122 2.17 -8.14 0.83
CA SER A 122 2.85 -7.29 -0.15
C SER A 122 4.32 -7.09 0.19
N CYS A 123 4.63 -6.90 1.48
CA CYS A 123 5.98 -6.67 1.99
C CYS A 123 5.99 -6.78 3.52
N TYR A 124 7.15 -6.53 4.14
CA TYR A 124 7.34 -6.50 5.58
C TYR A 124 7.78 -5.12 6.04
N VAL A 125 7.11 -4.61 7.07
CA VAL A 125 7.20 -3.23 7.56
C VAL A 125 7.29 -3.19 9.08
N TYR A 126 7.68 -2.06 9.67
CA TYR A 126 7.54 -1.88 11.12
C TYR A 126 6.12 -1.43 11.44
N LYS A 127 5.55 -1.93 12.55
CA LYS A 127 4.29 -1.38 13.07
C LYS A 127 4.45 0.11 13.39
N ALA A 128 3.38 0.86 13.18
CA ALA A 128 3.36 2.30 13.42
C ALA A 128 3.31 2.68 14.90
#